data_AF-A0A7X6HFM5-F1
#
_entry.id   AF-A0A7X6HFM5-F1
#
_cell.length_a   1.000
_cell.length_b   1.000
_cell.length_c   1.000
_cell.angle_alpha   90.00
_cell.angle_beta   90.00
_cell.angle_gamma   90.00
#
_symmetry.space_group_name_H-M   'P 1'
#
loop_
_entity.id
_entity.type
_entity.pdbx_description
1 polymer ?
#
loop_
_entity_poly.entity_id
_entity_poly.type
_entity_poly.pdbx_seq_one_letter_code
_entity_poly.pdbx_strand_id
1 'polypeptide(L)'
;MDELEAKAGSQRPKGYSDLSYPARNMRAMETTCIRLARSGEGVCGRRAVKVPERLCRYHFGEYLAEQGITCVGPGSDGEELCRRNVYTRRSRLCVSHRNQKAAGEELRPIRHTNPPGVKTPCRFPDCGRPAKAHGLCSAHDAQSRSGDGTLKPCVVRRPERRSTFYRVDGLKECGMCLRLLPEEEFQDSKHFKDAKMWHCRRCAADFHLRRTFGITIDRYEEMLAEQGGVCARCKQPETNGKRLSVDHNRKCCPTYKSCGRCVRRLLCHRCNWIVGRAEESAELLRNLAAYIEEWDEKLGWVDGVNLKTASATELANHAQTGPQAVWLKVRGRQE
;
A
#
# COMPACT_ATOMS: atom_id res chain seq x y z
N MET A 1 -33.73 22.32 16.85
CA MET A 1 -34.91 21.94 17.64
C MET A 1 -35.57 20.74 16.95
N ASP A 2 -34.79 19.72 16.57
CA ASP A 2 -34.33 18.64 17.48
C ASP A 2 -35.50 17.65 17.62
N GLU A 3 -35.41 16.33 17.49
CA GLU A 3 -34.33 15.36 17.37
C GLU A 3 -35.01 13.96 17.38
N LEU A 4 -34.26 12.91 17.05
CA LEU A 4 -34.39 11.53 17.58
C LEU A 4 -35.43 10.54 17.02
N GLU A 5 -34.93 9.69 16.12
CA GLU A 5 -34.87 8.21 16.16
C GLU A 5 -36.02 7.30 16.65
N ALA A 6 -36.14 6.18 15.91
CA ALA A 6 -36.50 4.81 16.33
C ALA A 6 -37.98 4.37 16.26
N LYS A 7 -38.24 3.39 15.37
CA LYS A 7 -38.44 1.98 15.78
C LYS A 7 -38.53 1.02 14.60
N ALA A 8 -37.63 0.04 14.63
CA ALA A 8 -37.61 -1.16 13.82
C ALA A 8 -38.71 -2.14 14.25
N GLY A 9 -39.46 -2.70 13.28
CA GLY A 9 -40.12 -4.01 13.39
C GLY A 9 -39.27 -5.02 12.61
N SER A 10 -38.56 -5.95 13.24
CA SER A 10 -39.07 -7.21 13.81
C SER A 10 -39.77 -8.09 12.77
N GLN A 11 -39.02 -9.01 12.18
CA GLN A 11 -39.45 -10.42 12.03
C GLN A 11 -38.23 -11.32 11.73
N ARG A 12 -37.83 -12.09 12.75
CA ARG A 12 -37.10 -13.37 12.62
C ARG A 12 -38.12 -14.50 12.61
N PRO A 13 -37.83 -15.63 11.94
CA PRO A 13 -37.75 -16.86 12.76
C PRO A 13 -36.66 -17.88 12.35
N LYS A 14 -36.14 -18.53 13.41
CA LYS A 14 -35.80 -19.96 13.64
C LYS A 14 -34.98 -20.73 12.58
N GLY A 15 -33.93 -21.47 12.92
CA GLY A 15 -33.41 -21.85 14.23
C GLY A 15 -32.15 -22.73 14.15
N TYR A 16 -31.45 -22.82 15.26
CA TYR A 16 -30.61 -23.97 15.65
C TYR A 16 -30.46 -23.88 17.17
N SER A 17 -31.27 -24.65 17.89
CA SER A 17 -31.14 -24.85 19.34
C SER A 17 -30.47 -26.18 19.63
N ASP A 18 -29.81 -26.22 20.79
CA ASP A 18 -29.40 -27.39 21.56
C ASP A 18 -28.18 -28.19 21.11
N LEU A 19 -27.02 -27.70 21.55
CA LEU A 19 -26.06 -28.54 22.28
C LEU A 19 -25.54 -27.77 23.49
N SER A 20 -26.00 -28.15 24.68
CA SER A 20 -25.50 -27.68 25.97
C SER A 20 -24.08 -28.22 26.23
N TYR A 21 -23.11 -27.33 26.45
CA TYR A 21 -21.83 -27.67 27.07
C TYR A 21 -21.61 -26.80 28.32
N PRO A 22 -20.98 -27.33 29.40
CA PRO A 22 -21.14 -26.80 30.74
C PRO A 22 -20.45 -25.44 30.91
N ALA A 23 -21.21 -24.43 31.28
CA ALA A 23 -20.78 -23.03 31.47
C ALA A 23 -19.85 -22.79 32.68
N ARG A 24 -19.33 -23.83 33.34
CA ARG A 24 -18.67 -23.68 34.66
C ARG A 24 -17.20 -23.28 34.64
N ASN A 25 -16.52 -23.21 33.49
CA ASN A 25 -15.08 -22.81 33.45
C ASN A 25 -14.74 -21.64 32.50
N MET A 26 -15.72 -20.87 32.02
CA MET A 26 -15.40 -19.70 31.17
C MET A 26 -14.89 -18.47 31.94
N ARG A 27 -15.05 -18.41 33.27
CA ARG A 27 -14.60 -17.25 34.06
C ARG A 27 -13.10 -17.24 34.37
N ALA A 28 -12.40 -18.37 34.19
CA ALA A 28 -10.96 -18.47 34.46
C ALA A 28 -10.07 -18.32 33.20
N MET A 29 -10.65 -18.22 32.00
CA MET A 29 -9.90 -18.35 30.75
C MET A 29 -10.07 -17.16 29.80
N GLU A 30 -9.53 -15.99 30.17
CA GLU A 30 -9.32 -14.91 29.21
C GLU A 30 -7.94 -15.03 28.57
N THR A 31 -7.86 -15.80 27.48
CA THR A 31 -6.68 -15.79 26.60
C THR A 31 -6.64 -14.48 25.79
N THR A 32 -5.45 -14.07 25.35
CA THR A 32 -5.23 -12.86 24.53
C THR A 32 -6.11 -12.83 23.27
N CYS A 33 -6.39 -14.00 22.67
CA CYS A 33 -7.33 -14.12 21.56
C CYS A 33 -8.78 -13.71 21.92
N ILE A 34 -9.24 -14.07 23.12
CA ILE A 34 -10.60 -13.79 23.61
C ILE A 34 -10.71 -12.34 24.09
N ARG A 35 -9.67 -11.82 24.74
CA ARG A 35 -9.59 -10.42 25.20
C ARG A 35 -9.62 -9.44 24.03
N LEU A 36 -8.78 -9.67 23.01
CA LEU A 36 -8.70 -8.85 21.80
C LEU A 36 -9.98 -8.94 20.94
N ALA A 37 -10.63 -10.11 20.89
CA ALA A 37 -11.91 -10.27 20.20
C ALA A 37 -13.09 -9.56 20.89
N ARG A 38 -12.99 -9.25 22.19
CA ARG A 38 -14.02 -8.55 22.98
C ARG A 38 -13.79 -7.03 23.06
N SER A 39 -12.55 -6.58 23.04
CA SER A 39 -12.21 -5.16 23.19
C SER A 39 -12.35 -4.34 21.90
N GLY A 40 -12.54 -4.96 20.73
CA GLY A 40 -12.59 -4.26 19.45
C GLY A 40 -11.23 -3.75 18.95
N GLU A 41 -10.16 -3.91 19.75
CA GLU A 41 -8.79 -3.52 19.43
C GLU A 41 -8.01 -4.71 18.86
N GLY A 42 -8.29 -5.07 17.61
CA GLY A 42 -7.42 -5.94 16.82
C GLY A 42 -7.66 -7.45 16.95
N VAL A 43 -7.25 -8.17 15.90
CA VAL A 43 -7.36 -9.63 15.78
C VAL A 43 -5.97 -10.22 15.99
N CYS A 44 -5.81 -11.37 16.67
CA CYS A 44 -4.52 -12.10 16.72
C CYS A 44 -3.99 -12.50 15.31
N GLY A 45 -4.77 -12.26 14.25
CA GLY A 45 -4.42 -12.49 12.85
C GLY A 45 -4.47 -13.96 12.43
N ARG A 46 -4.91 -14.87 13.31
CA ARG A 46 -5.01 -16.32 13.04
C ARG A 46 -6.47 -16.79 13.11
N ARG A 47 -6.93 -17.55 12.11
CA ARG A 47 -8.31 -18.05 12.01
C ARG A 47 -8.65 -18.95 13.22
N ALA A 48 -9.74 -18.64 13.92
CA ALA A 48 -10.31 -19.53 14.93
C ALA A 48 -10.87 -20.79 14.24
N VAL A 49 -10.70 -21.96 14.87
CA VAL A 49 -11.23 -23.21 14.33
C VAL A 49 -12.71 -23.32 14.72
N LYS A 50 -13.59 -23.78 13.81
CA LYS A 50 -15.02 -24.00 14.12
C LYS A 50 -15.13 -24.97 15.29
N VAL A 51 -15.70 -24.47 16.39
CA VAL A 51 -16.44 -25.12 17.50
C VAL A 51 -15.86 -26.46 18.02
N PRO A 52 -15.51 -26.56 19.32
CA PRO A 52 -16.10 -25.82 20.43
C PRO A 52 -15.21 -24.77 21.10
N GLU A 53 -14.11 -24.33 20.49
CA GLU A 53 -13.17 -23.44 21.19
C GLU A 53 -12.68 -22.35 20.24
N ARG A 54 -13.10 -21.09 20.52
CA ARG A 54 -12.83 -19.87 19.73
C ARG A 54 -11.35 -19.46 19.68
N LEU A 55 -10.44 -20.42 19.84
CA LEU A 55 -9.00 -20.24 19.80
C LEU A 55 -8.50 -20.54 18.38
N CYS A 56 -7.47 -19.80 17.97
CA CYS A 56 -6.73 -20.20 16.78
C CYS A 56 -5.99 -21.51 17.06
N ARG A 57 -5.65 -22.24 16.00
CA ARG A 57 -4.96 -23.54 16.11
C ARG A 57 -3.73 -23.51 17.02
N TYR A 58 -2.98 -22.41 17.02
CA TYR A 58 -1.80 -22.23 17.85
C TYR A 58 -2.16 -22.11 19.35
N HIS A 59 -3.04 -21.17 19.71
CA HIS A 59 -3.46 -20.96 21.10
C HIS A 59 -4.30 -22.14 21.65
N PHE A 60 -5.03 -22.86 20.80
CA PHE A 60 -5.69 -24.10 21.20
C PHE A 60 -4.66 -25.18 21.59
N GLY A 61 -3.53 -25.25 20.90
CA GLY A 61 -2.44 -26.17 21.25
C GLY A 61 -1.75 -25.82 22.56
N GLU A 62 -1.58 -24.53 22.87
CA GLU A 62 -1.07 -24.07 24.18
C GLU A 62 -2.05 -24.39 25.31
N TYR A 63 -3.34 -24.12 25.12
CA TYR A 63 -4.37 -24.50 26.08
C TYR A 63 -4.37 -26.01 26.39
N LEU A 64 -4.32 -26.87 25.36
CA LEU A 64 -4.27 -28.31 25.59
C LEU A 64 -3.01 -28.74 26.35
N ALA A 65 -1.86 -28.09 26.10
CA ALA A 65 -0.63 -28.36 26.83
C ALA A 65 -0.73 -27.97 28.32
N GLU A 66 -1.36 -26.84 28.64
CA GLU A 66 -1.64 -26.44 30.04
C GLU A 66 -2.55 -27.45 30.77
N GLN A 67 -3.44 -28.12 30.05
CA GLN A 67 -4.28 -29.20 30.58
C GLN A 67 -3.55 -30.56 30.62
N GLY A 68 -2.23 -30.59 30.40
CA GLY A 68 -1.43 -31.83 30.37
C GLY A 68 -1.66 -32.70 29.13
N ILE A 69 -2.38 -32.19 28.12
CA ILE A 69 -2.71 -32.90 26.89
C ILE A 69 -1.67 -32.53 25.82
N THR A 70 -0.55 -33.27 25.82
CA THR A 70 0.56 -33.08 24.88
C THR A 70 0.77 -34.31 23.97
N CYS A 71 1.75 -34.19 23.06
CA CYS A 71 2.12 -35.27 22.14
C CYS A 71 2.69 -36.48 22.91
N VAL A 72 2.11 -37.66 22.65
CA VAL A 72 2.55 -38.94 23.20
C VAL A 72 3.44 -39.74 22.24
N GLY A 73 3.81 -39.16 21.10
CA GLY A 73 4.80 -39.77 20.21
C GLY A 73 6.18 -39.82 20.88
N PRO A 74 7.10 -40.66 20.38
CA PRO A 74 8.43 -40.81 20.96
C PRO A 74 9.18 -39.48 21.00
N GLY A 75 9.79 -39.20 22.16
CA GLY A 75 10.61 -38.02 22.40
C GLY A 75 11.97 -38.10 21.71
N SER A 76 12.75 -37.04 21.82
CA SER A 76 14.09 -36.89 21.27
C SER A 76 15.02 -36.38 22.36
N ASP A 77 16.34 -36.47 22.13
CA ASP A 77 17.35 -35.94 23.04
C ASP A 77 17.26 -36.51 24.47
N GLY A 78 16.98 -37.81 24.59
CA GLY A 78 16.89 -38.53 25.87
C GLY A 78 15.52 -38.49 26.55
N GLU A 79 14.55 -37.74 26.00
CA GLU A 79 13.18 -37.73 26.49
C GLU A 79 12.37 -38.91 25.96
N GLU A 80 11.59 -39.55 26.84
CA GLU A 80 10.73 -40.68 26.47
C GLU A 80 9.54 -40.23 25.59
N LEU A 81 8.98 -39.04 25.85
CA LEU A 81 7.80 -38.51 25.16
C LEU A 81 8.05 -37.14 24.51
N CYS A 82 7.45 -36.92 23.34
CA CYS A 82 7.63 -35.71 22.53
C CYS A 82 7.09 -34.43 23.17
N ARG A 83 5.98 -34.52 23.92
CA ARG A 83 5.35 -33.43 24.68
C ARG A 83 5.01 -32.14 23.90
N ARG A 84 5.21 -32.07 22.58
CA ARG A 84 4.80 -30.92 21.76
C ARG A 84 3.28 -30.70 21.77
N ASN A 85 2.87 -29.46 21.53
CA ASN A 85 1.46 -29.08 21.44
C ASN A 85 0.73 -29.93 20.39
N VAL A 86 -0.43 -30.45 20.79
CA VAL A 86 -1.35 -31.19 19.93
C VAL A 86 -2.50 -30.29 19.53
N TYR A 87 -3.20 -30.67 18.46
CA TYR A 87 -4.29 -29.86 17.92
C TYR A 87 -5.64 -30.57 17.99
N THR A 88 -5.67 -31.79 18.56
CA THR A 88 -6.91 -32.50 18.90
C THR A 88 -6.67 -33.32 20.17
N ARG A 89 -7.69 -33.40 21.03
CA ARG A 89 -7.63 -34.24 22.25
C ARG A 89 -7.52 -35.73 21.92
N ARG A 90 -8.15 -36.17 20.82
CA ARG A 90 -8.21 -37.60 20.44
C ARG A 90 -6.91 -38.11 19.85
N SER A 91 -6.23 -37.33 18.99
CA SER A 91 -5.03 -37.82 18.33
C SER A 91 -3.85 -37.91 19.27
N ARG A 92 -3.74 -37.01 20.27
CA ARG A 92 -2.56 -36.84 21.15
C ARG A 92 -1.20 -36.90 20.42
N LEU A 93 -1.19 -36.56 19.14
CA LEU A 93 0.00 -36.51 18.31
C LEU A 93 0.17 -35.09 17.78
N CYS A 94 1.40 -34.59 17.85
CA CYS A 94 1.78 -33.34 17.19
C CYS A 94 1.69 -33.50 15.67
N VAL A 95 1.78 -32.40 14.92
CA VAL A 95 1.62 -32.43 13.45
C VAL A 95 2.62 -33.38 12.79
N SER A 96 3.87 -33.37 13.24
CA SER A 96 4.93 -34.20 12.66
C SER A 96 4.70 -35.69 12.91
N HIS A 97 4.36 -36.11 14.14
CA HIS A 97 4.04 -37.51 14.43
C HIS A 97 2.74 -37.98 13.77
N ARG A 98 1.73 -37.12 13.70
CA ARG A 98 0.50 -37.45 12.97
C ARG A 98 0.77 -37.67 11.48
N ASN A 99 1.69 -36.91 10.89
CA ASN A 99 2.07 -37.08 9.49
C ASN A 99 2.86 -38.38 9.25
N GLN A 100 3.76 -38.78 10.17
CA GLN A 100 4.43 -40.09 10.12
C GLN A 100 3.39 -41.22 10.15
N LYS A 101 2.46 -41.18 11.13
CA LYS A 101 1.37 -42.17 11.24
C LYS A 101 0.46 -42.19 10.01
N ALA A 102 0.14 -41.03 9.44
CA ALA A 102 -0.68 -40.93 8.23
C ALA A 102 0.04 -41.45 6.98
N ALA A 103 1.38 -41.44 6.96
CA ALA A 103 2.20 -42.03 5.92
C ALA A 103 2.45 -43.54 6.11
N GLY A 104 1.86 -44.15 7.14
CA GLY A 104 2.07 -45.57 7.47
C GLY A 104 3.45 -45.86 8.08
N GLU A 105 4.20 -44.83 8.46
CA GLU A 105 5.50 -44.99 9.11
C GLU A 105 5.33 -45.30 10.60
N GLU A 106 6.23 -46.12 11.15
CA GLU A 106 6.40 -46.20 12.60
C GLU A 106 6.79 -44.83 13.17
N LEU A 107 6.16 -44.46 14.28
CA LEU A 107 6.45 -43.19 14.93
C LEU A 107 7.88 -43.21 15.44
N ARG A 108 8.67 -42.24 15.00
CA ARG A 108 10.08 -42.09 15.39
C ARG A 108 10.32 -40.75 16.08
N PRO A 109 11.33 -40.66 16.98
CA PRO A 109 11.80 -39.40 17.53
C PRO A 109 11.89 -38.34 16.44
N ILE A 110 11.22 -37.21 16.63
CA ILE A 110 11.32 -36.12 15.66
C ILE A 110 12.66 -35.45 15.89
N ARG A 111 13.61 -35.65 14.98
CA ARG A 111 14.87 -34.90 14.97
C ARG A 111 14.53 -33.42 15.06
N HIS A 112 14.93 -32.77 16.14
CA HIS A 112 14.92 -31.32 16.19
C HIS A 112 15.90 -30.85 15.11
N THR A 113 15.41 -30.29 14.01
CA THR A 113 16.25 -29.46 13.13
C THR A 113 16.51 -28.14 13.85
N ASN A 114 17.18 -28.22 15.01
CA ASN A 114 17.31 -27.19 16.03
C ASN A 114 15.95 -26.58 16.49
N PRO A 115 15.84 -26.03 17.70
CA PRO A 115 14.96 -24.89 17.91
C PRO A 115 15.31 -23.80 16.87
N PRO A 116 14.50 -22.76 16.64
CA PRO A 116 15.05 -21.52 16.10
C PRO A 116 16.08 -21.04 17.13
N GLY A 117 17.31 -21.57 17.07
CA GLY A 117 18.43 -21.11 17.85
C GLY A 117 18.46 -19.63 17.66
N VAL A 118 18.65 -18.89 18.75
CA VAL A 118 18.86 -17.44 18.70
C VAL A 118 19.93 -17.22 17.64
N LYS A 119 19.50 -16.84 16.44
CA LYS A 119 20.39 -16.77 15.30
C LYS A 119 21.19 -15.52 15.58
N THR A 120 22.49 -15.69 15.82
CA THR A 120 23.39 -14.56 16.02
C THR A 120 23.16 -13.58 14.86
N PRO A 121 23.09 -12.26 15.15
CA PRO A 121 22.89 -11.29 14.10
C PRO A 121 24.05 -11.37 13.11
N CYS A 122 23.74 -11.11 11.85
CA CYS A 122 24.75 -10.99 10.81
C CYS A 122 25.78 -9.93 11.23
N ARG A 123 27.06 -10.28 11.14
CA ARG A 123 28.19 -9.41 11.49
C ARG A 123 28.29 -8.13 10.63
N PHE A 124 27.60 -8.09 9.49
CA PHE A 124 27.57 -6.89 8.67
C PHE A 124 26.82 -5.76 9.41
N PRO A 125 27.41 -4.56 9.56
CA PRO A 125 26.80 -3.43 10.27
C PRO A 125 25.36 -3.17 9.79
N ASP A 126 24.47 -2.94 10.74
CA ASP A 126 23.07 -2.56 10.48
C ASP A 126 22.24 -3.58 9.67
N CYS A 127 22.70 -4.83 9.51
CA CYS A 127 21.95 -5.85 8.77
C CYS A 127 20.76 -6.39 9.57
N GLY A 128 20.95 -6.68 10.86
CA GLY A 128 19.94 -7.26 11.76
C GLY A 128 19.41 -8.64 11.38
N ARG A 129 19.82 -9.20 10.23
CA ARG A 129 19.36 -10.52 9.75
C ARG A 129 20.02 -11.64 10.51
N PRO A 130 19.35 -12.80 10.65
CA PRO A 130 19.96 -13.97 11.24
C PRO A 130 21.15 -14.46 10.42
N ALA A 131 22.30 -14.66 11.07
CA ALA A 131 23.44 -15.34 10.49
C ALA A 131 23.09 -16.81 10.18
N LYS A 132 23.65 -17.34 9.10
CA LYS A 132 23.54 -18.76 8.74
C LYS A 132 24.88 -19.47 8.84
N ALA A 133 25.88 -18.99 8.11
CA ALA A 133 27.25 -19.52 8.08
C ALA A 133 28.25 -18.36 8.16
N HIS A 134 29.44 -18.60 8.73
CA HIS A 134 30.52 -17.61 8.85
C HIS A 134 30.14 -16.28 9.54
N GLY A 135 29.12 -16.29 10.40
CA GLY A 135 28.61 -15.07 11.04
C GLY A 135 27.89 -14.10 10.09
N LEU A 136 27.61 -14.52 8.84
CA LEU A 136 26.92 -13.71 7.83
C LEU A 136 25.53 -14.28 7.52
N CYS A 137 24.59 -13.41 7.16
CA CYS A 137 23.29 -13.85 6.63
C CYS A 137 23.49 -14.46 5.23
N SER A 138 22.53 -15.23 4.74
CA SER A 138 22.65 -15.90 3.43
C SER A 138 22.97 -14.97 2.25
N ALA A 139 22.56 -13.70 2.34
CA ALA A 139 22.83 -12.72 1.29
C ALA A 139 24.23 -12.09 1.41
N HIS A 140 24.79 -11.95 2.62
CA HIS A 140 26.17 -11.49 2.81
C HIS A 140 27.19 -12.63 2.64
N ASP A 141 26.86 -13.87 3.04
CA ASP A 141 27.71 -15.05 2.79
C ASP A 141 27.80 -15.36 1.29
N ALA A 142 26.77 -15.05 0.50
CA ALA A 142 26.84 -15.10 -0.95
C ALA A 142 27.72 -13.98 -1.54
N GLN A 143 27.62 -12.76 -1.02
CA GLN A 143 28.48 -11.63 -1.44
C GLN A 143 29.95 -11.84 -1.06
N SER A 144 30.25 -12.42 0.11
CA SER A 144 31.63 -12.73 0.49
C SER A 144 32.27 -13.78 -0.41
N ARG A 145 31.46 -14.62 -1.06
CA ARG A 145 31.91 -15.66 -2.00
C ARG A 145 31.92 -15.18 -3.45
N SER A 146 31.47 -13.96 -3.73
CA SER A 146 31.26 -13.48 -5.10
C SER A 146 31.54 -11.98 -5.18
N GLY A 147 32.64 -11.60 -5.83
CA GLY A 147 33.07 -10.22 -6.02
C GLY A 147 34.46 -9.94 -5.44
N ASP A 148 34.72 -8.69 -5.12
CA ASP A 148 35.96 -8.16 -4.52
C ASP A 148 36.07 -8.41 -2.99
N GLY A 149 35.11 -9.15 -2.42
CA GLY A 149 35.01 -9.36 -0.97
C GLY A 149 34.35 -8.21 -0.21
N THR A 150 33.99 -7.11 -0.88
CA THR A 150 33.31 -5.97 -0.26
C THR A 150 31.82 -6.30 -0.05
N LEU A 151 31.41 -6.43 1.21
CA LEU A 151 30.02 -6.64 1.58
C LEU A 151 29.21 -5.34 1.40
N LYS A 152 28.04 -5.43 0.76
CA LYS A 152 27.08 -4.34 0.58
C LYS A 152 25.79 -4.63 1.36
N PRO A 153 25.09 -3.59 1.85
CA PRO A 153 23.85 -3.75 2.60
C PRO A 153 22.86 -4.67 1.90
N CYS A 154 22.30 -5.62 2.64
CA CYS A 154 21.35 -6.57 2.09
C CYS A 154 20.03 -5.89 1.69
N VAL A 155 19.68 -5.96 0.40
CA VAL A 155 18.34 -5.62 -0.09
C VAL A 155 17.30 -6.54 0.57
N VAL A 156 16.28 -5.99 1.23
CA VAL A 156 15.22 -6.73 1.95
C VAL A 156 14.56 -7.74 1.01
N ARG A 157 14.75 -9.05 1.24
CA ARG A 157 14.00 -10.09 0.52
C ARG A 157 12.58 -10.12 1.09
N ARG A 158 11.59 -9.93 0.22
CA ARG A 158 10.16 -10.03 0.52
C ARG A 158 9.83 -11.33 1.27
N PRO A 159 8.91 -11.32 2.26
CA PRO A 159 8.50 -12.54 2.96
C PRO A 159 7.91 -13.58 2.00
N GLU A 160 8.22 -14.85 2.22
CA GLU A 160 7.93 -16.04 1.38
C GLU A 160 6.44 -16.42 1.25
N ARG A 161 5.49 -15.51 1.47
CA ARG A 161 4.08 -15.80 1.28
C ARG A 161 3.65 -15.39 -0.13
N ARG A 162 3.71 -16.35 -1.06
CA ARG A 162 3.04 -16.27 -2.36
C ARG A 162 1.54 -16.00 -2.15
N SER A 163 1.13 -14.75 -2.37
CA SER A 163 -0.11 -14.30 -3.03
C SER A 163 -1.37 -15.20 -2.92
N THR A 164 -1.69 -15.73 -1.75
CA THR A 164 -3.00 -16.31 -1.46
C THR A 164 -3.71 -15.32 -0.56
N PHE A 165 -4.28 -14.31 -1.22
CA PHE A 165 -4.87 -13.11 -0.68
C PHE A 165 -5.98 -13.39 0.33
N TYR A 166 -5.90 -12.84 1.54
CA TYR A 166 -7.05 -12.76 2.43
C TYR A 166 -8.04 -11.79 1.80
N ARG A 167 -9.18 -12.33 1.35
CA ARG A 167 -10.40 -11.56 1.11
C ARG A 167 -11.33 -11.76 2.30
N VAL A 168 -11.72 -10.68 2.94
CA VAL A 168 -12.73 -10.69 4.00
C VAL A 168 -13.67 -9.54 3.68
N ASP A 169 -14.93 -9.86 3.37
CA ASP A 169 -16.00 -8.88 3.19
C ASP A 169 -15.65 -7.69 2.25
N GLY A 170 -15.12 -7.99 1.06
CA GLY A 170 -14.74 -6.96 0.07
C GLY A 170 -13.41 -6.25 0.33
N LEU A 171 -12.68 -6.66 1.37
CA LEU A 171 -11.34 -6.16 1.69
C LEU A 171 -10.27 -7.15 1.22
N LYS A 172 -9.17 -6.63 0.69
CA LYS A 172 -7.99 -7.37 0.24
C LYS A 172 -6.74 -6.86 0.95
N GLU A 173 -5.85 -7.78 1.33
CA GLU A 173 -4.56 -7.42 1.92
C GLU A 173 -3.55 -6.98 0.86
N CYS A 174 -2.89 -5.84 1.08
CA CYS A 174 -1.78 -5.37 0.27
C CYS A 174 -0.47 -6.08 0.66
N GLY A 175 0.16 -6.81 -0.26
CA GLY A 175 1.41 -7.52 0.02
C GLY A 175 2.65 -6.63 0.21
N MET A 176 2.52 -5.31 0.07
CA MET A 176 3.59 -4.34 0.38
C MET A 176 3.45 -3.72 1.76
N CYS A 177 2.29 -3.14 2.09
CA CYS A 177 2.06 -2.48 3.39
C CYS A 177 1.31 -3.34 4.42
N LEU A 178 0.87 -4.55 4.03
CA LEU A 178 0.15 -5.52 4.87
C LEU A 178 -1.19 -5.00 5.44
N ARG A 179 -1.72 -3.89 4.91
CA ARG A 179 -3.03 -3.37 5.26
C ARG A 179 -4.14 -4.11 4.51
N LEU A 180 -5.24 -4.38 5.20
CA LEU A 180 -6.52 -4.78 4.60
C LEU A 180 -7.22 -3.52 4.09
N LEU A 181 -7.48 -3.47 2.79
CA LEU A 181 -8.04 -2.31 2.11
C LEU A 181 -9.17 -2.75 1.17
N PRO A 182 -10.14 -1.89 0.86
CA PRO A 182 -11.17 -2.20 -0.15
C PRO A 182 -10.55 -2.65 -1.48
N GLU A 183 -11.20 -3.57 -2.20
CA GLU A 183 -10.70 -4.09 -3.48
C GLU A 183 -10.52 -3.02 -4.57
N GLU A 184 -11.18 -1.87 -4.43
CA GLU A 184 -11.08 -0.70 -5.30
C GLU A 184 -9.72 0.00 -5.15
N GLU A 185 -9.09 -0.11 -3.98
CA GLU A 185 -7.73 0.38 -3.70
C GLU A 185 -6.65 -0.43 -4.42
N PHE A 186 -7.02 -1.45 -5.18
CA PHE A 186 -6.14 -2.25 -6.01
C PHE A 186 -6.44 -2.01 -7.49
N GLN A 187 -5.40 -2.01 -8.31
CA GLN A 187 -5.56 -1.95 -9.76
C GLN A 187 -5.99 -3.32 -10.29
N ASP A 188 -6.85 -3.35 -11.29
CA ASP A 188 -7.25 -4.59 -11.95
C ASP A 188 -6.09 -5.19 -12.73
N SER A 189 -6.02 -6.52 -12.77
CA SER A 189 -4.97 -7.25 -13.47
C SER A 189 -5.44 -8.60 -13.95
N LYS A 190 -5.19 -8.91 -15.22
CA LYS A 190 -5.51 -10.20 -15.84
C LYS A 190 -4.51 -11.30 -15.48
N HIS A 191 -3.39 -10.94 -14.87
CA HIS A 191 -2.30 -11.88 -14.54
C HIS A 191 -2.49 -12.60 -13.21
N PHE A 192 -3.43 -12.17 -12.37
CA PHE A 192 -3.70 -12.77 -11.07
C PHE A 192 -5.09 -13.43 -11.06
N LYS A 193 -5.19 -14.57 -10.38
CA LYS A 193 -6.43 -15.36 -10.28
C LYS A 193 -7.60 -14.56 -9.73
N ASP A 194 -7.31 -13.56 -8.90
CA ASP A 194 -8.31 -12.74 -8.23
C ASP A 194 -8.51 -11.38 -8.92
N ALA A 195 -8.08 -11.24 -10.18
CA ALA A 195 -8.26 -10.06 -11.02
C ALA A 195 -7.73 -8.73 -10.47
N LYS A 196 -6.96 -8.74 -9.36
CA LYS A 196 -6.46 -7.55 -8.66
C LYS A 196 -4.95 -7.65 -8.44
N MET A 197 -4.26 -6.53 -8.54
CA MET A 197 -2.83 -6.42 -8.20
C MET A 197 -2.57 -6.87 -6.76
N TRP A 198 -1.39 -7.42 -6.52
CA TRP A 198 -1.02 -7.95 -5.19
C TRP A 198 -0.65 -6.84 -4.17
N HIS A 199 -0.58 -5.58 -4.61
CA HIS A 199 -0.32 -4.40 -3.79
C HIS A 199 -1.36 -3.30 -4.10
N CYS A 200 -1.63 -2.43 -3.14
CA CYS A 200 -2.55 -1.31 -3.33
C CYS A 200 -1.96 -0.22 -4.24
N ARG A 201 -2.83 0.65 -4.77
CA ARG A 201 -2.50 1.78 -5.65
C ARG A 201 -1.54 2.76 -4.97
N ARG A 202 -1.67 2.98 -3.65
CA ARG A 202 -0.76 3.85 -2.88
C ARG A 202 0.67 3.30 -2.87
N CYS A 203 0.85 2.02 -2.55
CA CYS A 203 2.18 1.41 -2.54
C CYS A 203 2.81 1.36 -3.94
N ALA A 204 2.00 1.12 -4.98
CA ALA A 204 2.46 1.21 -6.36
C ALA A 204 2.97 2.62 -6.71
N ALA A 205 2.21 3.65 -6.30
CA ALA A 205 2.56 5.04 -6.52
C ALA A 205 3.85 5.43 -5.75
N ASP A 206 3.96 5.09 -4.47
CA ASP A 206 5.15 5.35 -3.66
C ASP A 206 6.40 4.71 -4.26
N PHE A 207 6.31 3.44 -4.68
CA PHE A 207 7.41 2.75 -5.33
C PHE A 207 7.86 3.45 -6.62
N HIS A 208 6.90 3.87 -7.46
CA HIS A 208 7.19 4.62 -8.69
C HIS A 208 7.82 5.98 -8.39
N LEU A 209 7.28 6.73 -7.42
CA LEU A 209 7.77 8.05 -7.03
C LEU A 209 9.20 7.99 -6.50
N ARG A 210 9.51 7.04 -5.62
CA ARG A 210 10.87 6.86 -5.09
C ARG A 210 11.87 6.50 -6.17
N ARG A 211 11.50 5.56 -7.06
CA ARG A 211 12.40 5.06 -8.11
C ARG A 211 12.62 6.07 -9.24
N THR A 212 11.62 6.89 -9.54
CA THR A 212 11.64 7.78 -10.70
C THR A 212 12.01 9.20 -10.32
N PHE A 213 11.49 9.69 -9.19
CA PHE A 213 11.61 11.09 -8.81
C PHE A 213 12.35 11.31 -7.49
N GLY A 214 12.75 10.26 -6.77
CA GLY A 214 13.48 10.39 -5.51
C GLY A 214 12.66 10.95 -4.35
N ILE A 215 11.33 10.98 -4.46
CA ILE A 215 10.41 11.46 -3.41
C ILE A 215 9.46 10.36 -2.94
N THR A 216 8.92 10.49 -1.74
CA THR A 216 7.92 9.58 -1.17
C THR A 216 6.51 9.97 -1.61
N ILE A 217 5.55 9.06 -1.47
CA ILE A 217 4.12 9.40 -1.65
C ILE A 217 3.65 10.47 -0.66
N ASP A 218 4.18 10.46 0.57
CA ASP A 218 3.82 11.46 1.58
C ASP A 218 4.31 12.85 1.15
N ARG A 219 5.54 12.94 0.62
CA ARG A 219 6.06 14.21 0.07
C ARG A 219 5.26 14.70 -1.13
N TYR A 220 4.80 13.78 -1.99
CA TYR A 220 3.91 14.13 -3.10
C TYR A 220 2.58 14.70 -2.60
N GLU A 221 1.99 14.08 -1.57
CA GLU A 221 0.72 14.51 -0.98
C GLU A 221 0.84 15.86 -0.27
N GLU A 222 1.96 16.14 0.40
CA GLU A 222 2.30 17.46 0.93
C GLU A 222 2.33 18.52 -0.18
N MET A 223 3.07 18.27 -1.27
CA MET A 223 3.14 19.19 -2.40
C MET A 223 1.77 19.42 -3.04
N LEU A 224 0.94 18.39 -3.12
CA LEU A 224 -0.42 18.48 -3.64
C LEU A 224 -1.31 19.36 -2.74
N ALA A 225 -1.22 19.16 -1.42
CA ALA A 225 -1.95 19.95 -0.44
C ALA A 225 -1.51 21.42 -0.43
N GLU A 226 -0.20 21.70 -0.45
CA GLU A 226 0.36 23.06 -0.59
C GLU A 226 -0.16 23.78 -1.84
N GLN A 227 -0.47 23.02 -2.91
CA GLN A 227 -1.00 23.56 -4.16
C GLN A 227 -2.52 23.68 -4.20
N GLY A 228 -3.24 23.27 -3.15
CA GLY A 228 -4.71 23.22 -3.14
C GLY A 228 -5.28 22.16 -4.09
N GLY A 229 -4.54 21.07 -4.35
CA GLY A 229 -5.01 19.96 -5.20
C GLY A 229 -4.96 20.23 -6.71
N VAL A 230 -4.44 21.38 -7.16
CA VAL A 230 -4.43 21.79 -8.57
C VAL A 230 -3.02 21.97 -9.13
N CYS A 231 -2.91 22.07 -10.45
CA CYS A 231 -1.65 22.36 -11.14
C CYS A 231 -1.00 23.64 -10.61
N ALA A 232 0.28 23.58 -10.24
CA ALA A 232 0.99 24.75 -9.69
C ALA A 232 1.01 25.95 -10.63
N ARG A 233 0.97 25.71 -11.95
CA ARG A 233 1.06 26.75 -12.98
C ARG A 233 -0.31 27.28 -13.42
N CYS A 234 -1.16 26.45 -14.03
CA CYS A 234 -2.43 26.92 -14.59
C CYS A 234 -3.58 26.95 -13.57
N LYS A 235 -3.36 26.47 -12.33
CA LYS A 235 -4.37 26.41 -11.25
C LYS A 235 -5.63 25.60 -11.60
N GLN A 236 -5.57 24.78 -12.65
CA GLN A 236 -6.63 23.86 -13.04
C GLN A 236 -6.36 22.45 -12.49
N PRO A 237 -7.41 21.66 -12.21
CA PRO A 237 -7.26 20.25 -11.86
C PRO A 237 -6.72 19.44 -13.06
N GLU A 238 -6.26 18.22 -12.79
CA GLU A 238 -5.94 17.27 -13.84
C GLU A 238 -7.23 16.74 -14.48
N THR A 239 -7.26 16.63 -15.81
CA THR A 239 -8.46 16.24 -16.56
C THR A 239 -8.38 14.84 -17.17
N ASN A 240 -7.19 14.24 -17.22
CA ASN A 240 -6.98 12.92 -17.83
C ASN A 240 -7.18 11.73 -16.87
N GLY A 241 -7.70 11.97 -15.65
CA GLY A 241 -7.91 10.94 -14.62
C GLY A 241 -6.62 10.39 -13.98
N LYS A 242 -5.45 10.98 -14.28
CA LYS A 242 -4.18 10.64 -13.65
C LYS A 242 -3.85 11.62 -12.53
N ARG A 243 -2.79 11.31 -11.79
CA ARG A 243 -2.18 12.22 -10.82
C ARG A 243 -1.45 13.35 -11.55
N LEU A 244 -1.32 14.51 -10.90
CA LEU A 244 -0.45 15.58 -11.38
C LEU A 244 0.98 15.05 -11.53
N SER A 245 1.63 15.45 -12.62
CA SER A 245 3.00 15.08 -12.96
C SER A 245 4.00 15.77 -12.04
N VAL A 246 5.02 15.04 -11.61
CA VAL A 246 6.14 15.61 -10.85
C VAL A 246 7.08 16.28 -11.85
N ASP A 247 7.15 17.60 -11.82
CA ASP A 247 8.05 18.38 -12.67
C ASP A 247 9.42 18.55 -12.01
N HIS A 248 10.49 18.40 -12.78
CA HIS A 248 11.87 18.52 -12.31
C HIS A 248 12.74 19.26 -13.31
N ASN A 249 13.84 19.84 -12.81
CA ASN A 249 14.80 20.56 -13.63
C ASN A 249 15.62 19.58 -14.49
N ARG A 250 15.53 19.72 -15.82
CA ARG A 250 16.20 18.85 -16.80
C ARG A 250 17.68 19.19 -16.99
N LYS A 251 18.13 20.40 -16.65
CA LYS A 251 19.57 20.70 -16.56
C LYS A 251 20.25 19.87 -15.46
N CYS A 252 19.57 19.66 -14.33
CA CYS A 252 20.07 18.80 -13.24
C CYS A 252 19.87 17.31 -13.54
N CYS A 253 18.71 16.92 -14.08
CA CYS A 253 18.41 15.53 -14.44
C CYS A 253 17.84 15.44 -15.86
N PRO A 254 18.68 15.21 -16.89
CA PRO A 254 18.28 15.32 -18.31
C PRO A 254 17.20 14.34 -18.79
N THR A 255 17.06 13.23 -18.06
CA THR A 255 16.10 12.15 -18.37
C THR A 255 14.74 12.40 -17.72
N TYR A 256 13.81 11.48 -17.93
CA TYR A 256 12.50 11.49 -17.24
C TYR A 256 12.58 11.22 -15.74
N LYS A 257 13.75 10.82 -15.21
CA LYS A 257 13.98 10.59 -13.78
C LYS A 257 14.59 11.83 -13.12
N SER A 258 14.33 12.00 -11.83
CA SER A 258 14.88 13.05 -10.98
C SER A 258 15.68 12.47 -9.81
N CYS A 259 16.65 13.24 -9.31
CA CYS A 259 17.41 12.95 -8.09
C CYS A 259 16.65 13.30 -6.79
N GLY A 260 15.40 13.79 -6.88
CA GLY A 260 14.60 14.24 -5.74
C GLY A 260 14.88 15.67 -5.31
N ARG A 261 16.14 16.13 -5.41
CA ARG A 261 16.52 17.51 -5.03
C ARG A 261 16.11 18.57 -6.05
N CYS A 262 15.94 18.18 -7.31
CA CYS A 262 15.62 19.10 -8.40
C CYS A 262 14.13 19.09 -8.80
N VAL A 263 13.28 18.47 -7.98
CA VAL A 263 11.82 18.52 -8.12
C VAL A 263 11.35 19.95 -7.87
N ARG A 264 10.52 20.49 -8.77
CA ARG A 264 9.98 21.85 -8.68
C ARG A 264 8.61 21.84 -8.03
N ARG A 265 7.58 21.39 -8.76
CA ARG A 265 6.16 21.41 -8.36
C ARG A 265 5.39 20.29 -9.06
N LEU A 266 4.11 20.14 -8.73
CA LEU A 266 3.21 19.24 -9.46
C LEU A 266 2.46 20.01 -10.55
N LEU A 267 2.50 19.51 -11.78
CA LEU A 267 1.86 20.11 -12.95
C LEU A 267 0.82 19.17 -13.54
N CYS A 268 -0.24 19.73 -14.15
CA CYS A 268 -1.11 18.92 -15.00
C CYS A 268 -0.33 18.46 -16.25
N HIS A 269 -0.79 17.39 -16.87
CA HIS A 269 -0.17 16.78 -18.04
C HIS A 269 0.10 17.79 -19.15
N ARG A 270 -0.87 18.68 -19.43
CA ARG A 270 -0.75 19.73 -20.45
C ARG A 270 0.43 20.66 -20.15
N CYS A 271 0.48 21.24 -18.95
CA CYS A 271 1.56 22.16 -18.57
C CYS A 271 2.92 21.46 -18.55
N ASN A 272 2.99 20.25 -18.01
CA ASN A 272 4.23 19.47 -17.98
C ASN A 272 4.76 19.16 -19.39
N TRP A 273 3.86 18.80 -20.31
CA TRP A 273 4.20 18.51 -21.69
C TRP A 273 4.73 19.74 -22.43
N ILE A 274 4.09 20.91 -22.26
CA ILE A 274 4.55 22.18 -22.85
C ILE A 274 5.96 22.52 -22.38
N VAL A 275 6.22 22.45 -21.06
CA VAL A 275 7.56 22.72 -20.50
C VAL A 275 8.60 21.76 -21.10
N GLY A 276 8.25 20.48 -21.23
CA GLY A 276 9.13 19.48 -21.83
C GLY A 276 9.40 19.72 -23.32
N ARG A 277 8.39 20.14 -24.10
CA ARG A 277 8.50 20.44 -25.54
C ARG A 277 9.21 21.75 -25.85
N ALA A 278 9.16 22.69 -24.92
CA ALA A 278 9.97 23.90 -24.97
C ALA A 278 11.41 23.66 -24.51
N GLU A 279 11.78 22.43 -24.14
CA GLU A 279 13.14 22.06 -23.69
C GLU A 279 13.64 22.93 -22.51
N GLU A 280 12.73 23.35 -21.65
CA GLU A 280 13.00 24.33 -20.57
C GLU A 280 13.52 25.70 -21.05
N SER A 281 13.33 26.06 -22.33
CA SER A 281 13.68 27.36 -22.87
C SER A 281 12.59 28.40 -22.57
N ALA A 282 12.90 29.28 -21.61
CA ALA A 282 12.04 30.43 -21.31
C ALA A 282 11.95 31.41 -22.49
N GLU A 283 13.01 31.51 -23.29
CA GLU A 283 13.04 32.36 -24.49
C GLU A 283 12.05 31.85 -25.55
N LEU A 284 12.09 30.55 -25.86
CA LEU A 284 11.15 29.95 -26.81
C LEU A 284 9.69 30.14 -26.38
N LEU A 285 9.39 29.96 -25.09
CA LEU A 285 8.04 30.17 -24.57
C LEU A 285 7.59 31.63 -24.69
N ARG A 286 8.49 32.60 -24.50
CA ARG A 286 8.16 34.03 -24.70
C ARG A 286 7.95 34.35 -26.18
N ASN A 287 8.78 33.80 -27.06
CA ASN A 287 8.63 34.01 -28.51
C ASN A 287 7.31 33.42 -29.04
N LEU A 288 6.91 32.25 -28.55
CA LEU A 288 5.62 31.65 -28.89
C LEU A 288 4.43 32.44 -28.33
N ALA A 289 4.56 33.01 -27.12
CA ALA A 289 3.54 33.90 -26.58
C ALA A 289 3.39 35.17 -27.44
N ALA A 290 4.50 35.82 -27.78
CA ALA A 290 4.49 37.00 -28.65
C ALA A 290 3.90 36.70 -30.04
N TYR A 291 4.18 35.53 -30.62
CA TYR A 291 3.57 35.09 -31.87
C TYR A 291 2.04 34.98 -31.77
N ILE A 292 1.52 34.41 -30.68
CA ILE A 292 0.06 34.32 -30.47
C ILE A 292 -0.55 35.73 -30.33
N GLU A 293 0.05 36.58 -29.51
CA GLU A 293 -0.41 37.96 -29.28
C GLU A 293 -0.41 38.78 -30.58
N GLU A 294 0.63 38.66 -31.42
CA GLU A 294 0.73 39.31 -32.73
C GLU A 294 -0.44 38.91 -33.66
N TRP A 295 -0.80 37.62 -33.68
CA TRP A 295 -1.90 37.13 -34.52
C TRP A 295 -3.27 37.44 -33.95
N ASP A 296 -3.43 37.43 -32.64
CA ASP A 296 -4.64 37.90 -31.97
C ASP A 296 -4.90 39.37 -32.36
N GLU A 297 -3.90 40.24 -32.27
CA GLU A 297 -4.01 41.64 -32.69
C GLU A 297 -4.40 41.78 -34.18
N LYS A 298 -3.69 41.09 -35.08
CA LYS A 298 -3.96 41.13 -36.53
C LYS A 298 -5.38 40.64 -36.87
N LEU A 299 -5.84 39.59 -36.21
CA LEU A 299 -7.16 39.02 -36.41
C LEU A 299 -8.27 39.77 -35.67
N GLY A 300 -7.92 40.67 -34.73
CA GLY A 300 -8.84 41.51 -33.98
C GLY A 300 -9.39 40.85 -32.72
N TRP A 301 -8.65 39.91 -32.13
CA TRP A 301 -8.94 39.31 -30.82
C TRP A 301 -8.27 40.12 -29.70
N VAL A 302 -9.04 40.43 -28.66
CA VAL A 302 -8.56 41.09 -27.42
C VAL A 302 -9.20 40.39 -26.23
N ASP A 303 -8.38 39.94 -25.27
CA ASP A 303 -8.79 39.16 -24.10
C ASP A 303 -9.80 38.02 -24.39
N GLY A 304 -9.63 37.35 -25.53
CA GLY A 304 -10.50 36.25 -25.95
C GLY A 304 -11.81 36.66 -26.64
N VAL A 305 -11.99 37.93 -27.00
CA VAL A 305 -13.16 38.43 -27.75
C VAL A 305 -12.71 38.97 -29.11
N ASN A 306 -13.36 38.51 -30.19
CA ASN A 306 -13.12 39.05 -31.52
C ASN A 306 -13.93 40.31 -31.76
N LEU A 307 -13.27 41.46 -31.75
CA LEU A 307 -13.91 42.78 -31.87
C LEU A 307 -14.58 43.02 -33.23
N LYS A 308 -14.21 42.26 -34.27
CA LYS A 308 -14.77 42.40 -35.62
C LYS A 308 -16.06 41.59 -35.79
N THR A 309 -16.30 40.57 -34.95
CA THR A 309 -17.45 39.65 -35.09
C THR A 309 -18.30 39.53 -33.84
N ALA A 310 -17.86 40.07 -32.70
CA ALA A 310 -18.61 40.03 -31.45
C ALA A 310 -19.92 40.82 -31.53
N SER A 311 -20.97 40.27 -30.94
CA SER A 311 -22.24 40.94 -30.74
C SER A 311 -22.12 42.15 -29.81
N ALA A 312 -23.07 43.08 -29.89
CA ALA A 312 -23.12 44.25 -29.01
C ALA A 312 -23.11 43.86 -27.52
N THR A 313 -23.73 42.73 -27.16
CA THR A 313 -23.76 42.19 -25.80
C THR A 313 -22.39 41.67 -25.35
N GLU A 314 -21.66 40.97 -26.22
CA GLU A 314 -20.31 40.47 -25.92
C GLU A 314 -19.31 41.61 -25.75
N LEU A 315 -19.40 42.65 -26.59
CA LEU A 315 -18.58 43.86 -26.47
C LEU A 315 -18.89 44.64 -25.18
N ALA A 316 -20.17 44.76 -24.82
CA ALA A 316 -20.59 45.42 -23.58
C ALA A 316 -20.11 44.67 -22.33
N ASN A 317 -20.15 43.34 -22.34
CA ASN A 317 -19.64 42.52 -21.23
C ASN A 317 -18.12 42.63 -21.12
N HIS A 318 -17.39 42.58 -22.24
CA HIS A 318 -15.94 42.74 -22.26
C HIS A 318 -15.50 44.10 -21.70
N ALA A 319 -16.19 45.18 -22.07
CA ALA A 319 -15.92 46.53 -21.55
C ALA A 319 -16.15 46.68 -20.04
N GLN A 320 -17.00 45.84 -19.43
CA GLN A 320 -17.29 45.87 -17.99
C GLN A 320 -16.33 45.01 -17.16
N THR A 321 -15.71 43.97 -17.76
CA THR A 321 -14.89 42.98 -17.03
C THR A 321 -13.40 43.02 -17.40
N GLY A 322 -13.01 43.71 -18.46
CA GLY A 322 -11.60 43.85 -18.86
C GLY A 322 -10.79 44.68 -17.87
N PRO A 323 -9.47 44.42 -17.72
CA PRO A 323 -8.61 45.33 -16.97
C PRO A 323 -8.71 46.74 -17.60
N GLN A 324 -9.02 47.76 -16.80
CA GLN A 324 -9.15 49.16 -17.23
C GLN A 324 -7.81 49.78 -17.67
N ALA A 325 -7.15 49.20 -18.66
CA ALA A 325 -5.98 49.75 -19.29
C ALA A 325 -6.00 49.36 -20.77
N VAL A 326 -5.84 50.36 -21.64
CA VAL A 326 -5.72 50.24 -23.10
C VAL A 326 -7.04 50.20 -23.88
N TRP A 327 -7.85 51.25 -23.76
CA TRP A 327 -8.81 51.61 -24.83
C TRP A 327 -8.79 53.12 -25.08
N LEU A 328 -7.77 53.57 -25.83
CA LEU A 328 -7.76 54.83 -26.58
C LEU A 328 -6.57 54.79 -27.56
N LYS A 329 -6.71 54.11 -28.71
CA LYS A 329 -5.86 54.36 -29.90
C LYS A 329 -6.30 53.78 -31.25
N VAL A 330 -7.54 53.31 -31.43
CA VAL A 330 -8.01 52.77 -32.73
C VAL A 330 -9.19 53.56 -33.34
N ARG A 331 -9.30 54.87 -33.07
CA ARG A 331 -10.23 55.76 -33.77
C ARG A 331 -9.59 57.09 -34.19
N GLY A 332 -8.53 57.00 -34.98
CA GLY A 332 -7.86 58.17 -35.56
C GLY A 332 -7.19 57.87 -36.90
N ARG A 333 -7.96 57.34 -37.87
CA ARG A 333 -7.63 57.33 -39.31
C ARG A 333 -8.91 57.30 -40.15
N GLN A 334 -9.68 58.39 -40.09
CA GLN A 334 -10.60 58.97 -41.08
C GLN A 334 -10.83 60.38 -40.49
N GLU A 335 -10.48 61.52 -41.10
CA GLU A 335 -10.23 61.93 -42.47
C GLU A 335 -9.03 62.91 -42.52
#